data_AF-X1TC50-F1
#
_entry.id   AF-X1TC50-F1
#
_cell.length_a   1.000
_cell.length_b   1.000
_cell.length_c   1.000
_cell.angle_alpha   90.00
_cell.angle_beta   90.00
_cell.angle_gamma   90.00
#
_symmetry.space_group_name_H-M   'P 1'
#
loop_
_entity.id
_entity.type
_entity.pdbx_description
1 polymer ?
#
loop_
_entity_poly.entity_id
_entity_poly.type
_entity_poly.pdbx_seq_one_letter_code
_entity_poly.pdbx_strand_id
1 'polypeptide(L)' 'MTFFGWEQNGELVGIMGFQPIKGITLIRHAYVLPRWQRQGIGNKLANH' A
#
# COMPACT_ATOMS: atom_id res chain seq x y z
N MET A 1 -2.91 13.88 0.78
CA MET A 1 -2.34 12.67 0.13
C MET A 1 -1.46 12.02 1.17
N THR A 2 -1.75 10.78 1.55
CA THR A 2 -0.98 10.05 2.55
C THR A 2 -0.48 8.75 1.95
N PHE A 3 0.75 8.36 2.26
CA PHE A 3 1.34 7.10 1.82
C PHE A 3 1.62 6.21 3.02
N PHE A 4 1.31 4.93 2.86
CA PHE A 4 1.69 3.89 3.81
C PHE A 4 2.65 2.92 3.16
N GLY A 5 3.64 2.49 3.93
CA GLY A 5 4.60 1.46 3.56
C GLY A 5 4.39 0.20 4.38
N TRP A 6 4.62 -0.95 3.77
CA TRP A 6 4.69 -2.22 4.48
C TRP A 6 6.13 -2.71 4.47
N GLU A 7 6.67 -2.92 5.66
CA GLU A 7 8.03 -3.42 5.83
C GLU A 7 8.03 -4.92 6.15
N GLN A 8 9.02 -5.63 5.61
CA GLN A 8 9.37 -6.98 6.02
C GLN A 8 10.85 -7.12 6.24
N ASN A 9 11.24 -7.64 7.41
CA ASN A 9 12.65 -7.82 7.77
C ASN A 9 13.51 -6.56 7.58
N GLY A 10 12.94 -5.38 7.83
CA GLY A 10 13.62 -4.08 7.64
C GLY A 10 13.70 -3.60 6.19
N GLU A 11 13.12 -4.32 5.23
CA GLU A 11 12.98 -3.89 3.84
C GLU A 11 11.57 -3.30 3.60
N LEU A 12 11.47 -2.16 2.94
CA LEU A 12 10.19 -1.64 2.43
C LEU A 12 9.76 -2.44 1.19
N VAL A 13 8.70 -3.24 1.31
CA VAL A 13 8.32 -4.22 0.27
C VAL A 13 7.05 -3.88 -0.48
N GLY A 14 6.27 -2.92 0.02
CA GLY A 14 5.09 -2.41 -0.66
C GLY A 14 4.69 -1.04 -0.17
N ILE A 15 4.01 -0.30 -1.04
CA ILE A 15 3.44 1.03 -0.74
C ILE A 15 2.01 1.13 -1.24
N MET A 16 1.23 1.99 -0.59
CA MET A 16 -0.08 2.42 -1.09
C MET A 16 -0.31 3.88 -0.72
N GLY A 17 -0.76 4.67 -1.70
CA GLY A 17 -1.18 6.05 -1.50
C GLY A 17 -2.70 6.15 -1.40
N PHE A 18 -3.16 6.96 -0.45
CA PHE A 18 -4.56 7.30 -0.24
C PHE A 18 -4.80 8.79 -0.46
N GLN A 19 -5.75 9.10 -1.34
CA GLN A 19 -6.13 10.45 -1.69
C GLN A 19 -7.63 10.66 -1.43
N PRO A 20 -8.01 11.31 -0.31
CA PRO A 20 -9.39 11.71 -0.08
C PRO A 20 -9.82 12.78 -1.10
N ILE A 21 -10.93 12.56 -1.79
CA ILE A 21 -11.58 13.51 -2.71
C ILE A 21 -13.08 13.38 -2.55
N LYS A 22 -13.75 14.46 -2.13
CA LYS A 22 -15.22 14.60 -2.13
C LYS A 22 -15.97 13.35 -1.62
N GLY A 23 -15.61 12.85 -0.42
CA GLY A 23 -16.29 11.72 0.21
C GLY A 23 -15.89 10.33 -0.31
N ILE A 24 -14.97 10.25 -1.27
CA ILE A 24 -14.30 9.00 -1.66
C ILE A 24 -12.81 9.07 -1.38
N THR A 25 -12.17 7.91 -1.28
CA THR A 25 -10.71 7.80 -1.18
C THR A 25 -10.19 7.08 -2.42
N LEU A 26 -9.36 7.75 -3.22
CA LEU A 26 -8.68 7.11 -4.34
C LEU A 26 -7.45 6.37 -3.84
N ILE A 27 -7.27 5.14 -4.34
CA ILE A 27 -5.99 4.43 -4.25
C ILE A 27 -5.08 4.96 -5.36
N ARG A 28 -3.89 5.43 -5.00
CA ARG A 28 -2.82 5.87 -5.91
C ARG A 28 -1.56 5.08 -5.60
N HIS A 29 -0.76 4.78 -6.62
CA HIS A 29 0.55 4.16 -6.47
C HIS A 29 0.54 2.96 -5.49
N ALA A 30 -0.21 1.92 -5.85
CA ALA A 30 -0.27 0.67 -5.09
C ALA A 30 0.69 -0.34 -5.72
N TYR A 31 1.84 -0.54 -5.08
CA TYR A 31 2.90 -1.42 -5.60
C TYR A 31 3.39 -2.36 -4.52
N VAL A 32 3.63 -3.62 -4.91
CA VAL A 32 4.30 -4.63 -4.09
C VAL A 32 5.41 -5.21 -4.94
N LEU A 33 6.62 -5.26 -4.38
CA LEU A 33 7.79 -5.85 -5.05
C LEU A 33 7.44 -7.27 -5.55
N PRO A 34 7.82 -7.66 -6.78
CA PRO A 34 7.39 -8.93 -7.38
C PRO A 34 7.58 -10.17 -6.51
N ARG A 35 8.72 -10.28 -5.83
CA ARG A 35 9.04 -11.40 -4.91
C ARG A 35 8.12 -11.49 -3.68
N TRP A 36 7.45 -10.40 -3.34
CA TRP A 36 6.58 -10.26 -2.17
C TRP A 36 5.08 -10.29 -2.55
N GLN A 37 4.74 -10.46 -3.83
CA GLN A 37 3.36 -10.54 -4.29
C GLN A 37 2.68 -11.86 -3.87
N ARG A 38 1.33 -11.88 -3.92
CA ARG A 38 0.47 -13.01 -3.50
C ARG A 38 0.58 -13.40 -2.02
N GLN A 39 1.20 -12.56 -1.20
CA GLN A 39 1.32 -12.74 0.26
C GLN A 39 0.33 -11.87 1.07
N GLY A 40 -0.67 -11.28 0.40
CA GLY A 40 -1.70 -10.45 1.04
C GLY A 40 -1.25 -9.04 1.44
N ILE A 41 -0.04 -8.60 1.08
CA ILE A 41 0.51 -7.27 1.45
C ILE A 41 -0.39 -6.13 0.96
N GLY A 42 -0.93 -6.22 -0.25
CA GLY A 42 -1.86 -5.20 -0.77
C GLY A 42 -3.10 -5.02 0.10
N ASN A 43 -3.68 -6.11 0.61
CA ASN A 43 -4.83 -6.04 1.53
C ASN A 43 -4.43 -5.45 2.90
N LYS A 44 -3.22 -5.77 3.39
CA LYS A 44 -2.71 -5.18 4.64
C LYS A 44 -2.55 -3.67 4.51
N LEU A 45 -1.99 -3.21 3.39
CA LEU A 45 -1.88 -1.79 3.07
C LEU A 45 -3.24 -1.10 2.92
N ALA A 46 -4.24 -1.78 2.35
CA ALA A 46 -5.59 -1.25 2.18
C ALA A 46 -6.36 -1.06 3.51
N ASN A 47 -5.97 -1.77 4.57
CA ASN A 47 -6.61 -1.71 5.89
C ASN A 47 -5.93 -0.71 6.85
N HIS A 48 -5.12 0.21 6.33
CA HIS A 48 -4.51 1.33 7.07
C HIS A 48 -5.12 2.65 6.63
#